data_AF-A0A327RWG4-F1
#
_entry.id   AF-A0A327RWG4-F1
#
_cell.length_a   1.000
_cell.length_b   1.000
_cell.length_c   1.000
_cell.angle_alpha   90.00
_cell.angle_beta   90.00
_cell.angle_gamma   90.00
#
_symmetry.space_group_name_H-M   'P 1'
#
loop_
_entity.id
_entity.type
_entity.pdbx_description
1 polymer ?
#
loop_
_entity_poly.entity_id
_entity_poly.type
_entity_poly.pdbx_seq_one_letter_code
_entity_poly.pdbx_strand_id
1 'polypeptide(L)'
;MKPTITNNLLLLLIIVSIFSCKPSQYAFQKEAPLQLTRAYFNNWTTGVKIGSVGVNIYFANLIPEHNITIDSVYFRRMKGKLYEGKGLYKSRLTKRLTNAEDNALTTTGFFPFDLGNRECAISYIEDGVTKYYKVDYVAEKEGVYYPDGPPND
;
A
#
# COMPACT_ATOMS: atom_id res chain seq x y z
N MET A 1 -57.62 -14.97 -30.64
CA MET A 1 -56.56 -13.95 -30.78
C MET A 1 -55.47 -14.25 -29.76
N LYS A 2 -54.25 -14.58 -30.20
CA LYS A 2 -53.08 -14.72 -29.32
C LYS A 2 -52.32 -13.38 -29.34
N PRO A 3 -51.91 -12.80 -28.20
CA PRO A 3 -51.18 -11.55 -28.20
C PRO A 3 -49.77 -11.81 -28.73
N THR A 4 -49.40 -11.15 -29.81
CA THR A 4 -48.02 -11.10 -30.31
C THR A 4 -47.25 -10.18 -29.37
N ILE A 5 -46.63 -10.77 -28.34
CA ILE A 5 -45.74 -10.04 -27.43
C ILE A 5 -44.57 -9.52 -28.28
N THR A 6 -44.46 -8.20 -28.34
CA THR A 6 -43.49 -7.47 -29.15
C THR A 6 -42.06 -7.76 -28.67
N ASN A 7 -41.21 -8.16 -29.63
CA ASN A 7 -39.78 -8.48 -29.46
C ASN A 7 -38.92 -7.35 -28.82
N ASN A 8 -39.47 -6.14 -28.67
CA ASN A 8 -38.77 -4.97 -28.12
C ASN A 8 -38.68 -4.97 -26.58
N LEU A 9 -39.58 -5.68 -25.88
CA LEU A 9 -39.53 -5.75 -24.41
C LEU A 9 -38.42 -6.67 -23.90
N LEU A 10 -38.09 -7.71 -24.68
CA LEU A 10 -36.98 -8.64 -24.40
C LEU A 10 -35.61 -7.96 -24.58
N LEU A 11 -35.51 -7.02 -25.54
CA LEU A 11 -34.28 -6.29 -25.83
C LEU A 11 -33.91 -5.28 -24.72
N LEU A 12 -34.92 -4.70 -24.04
CA LEU A 12 -34.72 -3.75 -22.94
C LEU A 12 -34.18 -4.43 -21.67
N LEU A 13 -34.51 -5.71 -21.46
CA LEU A 13 -34.08 -6.51 -20.31
C LEU A 13 -32.61 -6.95 -20.37
N ILE A 14 -32.00 -7.01 -21.56
CA ILE A 14 -30.61 -7.41 -21.76
C ILE A 14 -29.63 -6.26 -21.47
N ILE A 15 -30.07 -5.01 -21.64
CA ILE A 15 -29.22 -3.81 -21.49
C ILE A 15 -28.95 -3.46 -20.02
N VAL A 16 -29.83 -3.88 -19.09
CA VAL A 16 -29.70 -3.58 -17.64
C VAL A 16 -28.67 -4.49 -16.94
N SER A 17 -28.21 -5.55 -17.60
CA SER A 17 -27.40 -6.63 -16.97
C SER A 17 -25.89 -6.38 -16.90
N ILE A 18 -25.36 -5.31 -17.51
CA ILE A 18 -23.91 -5.16 -17.76
C ILE A 18 -23.14 -4.22 -16.83
N PHE A 19 -23.77 -3.62 -15.81
CA PHE A 19 -23.07 -2.65 -14.93
C PHE A 19 -22.83 -3.17 -13.51
N SER A 20 -22.06 -4.24 -13.36
CA SER A 20 -21.52 -4.65 -12.05
C SER A 20 -20.02 -4.96 -12.11
N CYS A 21 -19.25 -4.06 -12.72
CA CYS A 21 -17.79 -4.07 -12.57
C CYS A 21 -17.46 -3.40 -11.22
N LYS A 22 -17.44 -4.18 -10.13
CA LYS A 22 -16.87 -3.69 -8.88
C LYS A 22 -15.39 -3.38 -9.14
N PRO A 23 -14.89 -2.17 -8.84
CA PRO A 23 -13.46 -1.91 -8.91
C PRO A 23 -12.73 -2.96 -8.07
N SER A 24 -11.55 -3.37 -8.51
CA SER A 24 -10.68 -4.23 -7.70
C SER A 24 -10.57 -3.61 -6.30
N GLN A 25 -10.67 -4.43 -5.25
CA GLN A 25 -10.52 -3.97 -3.86
C GLN A 25 -9.16 -3.30 -3.60
N TYR A 26 -8.19 -3.46 -4.49
CA TYR A 26 -6.85 -2.86 -4.45
C TYR A 26 -6.61 -1.81 -5.54
N ALA A 27 -7.68 -1.24 -6.10
CA ALA A 27 -7.55 -0.17 -7.07
C ALA A 27 -7.01 1.11 -6.40
N PHE A 28 -6.02 1.73 -7.04
CA PHE A 28 -5.55 3.04 -6.62
C PHE A 28 -6.61 4.10 -6.91
N GLN A 29 -6.81 4.98 -5.95
CA GLN A 29 -7.61 6.18 -6.14
C GLN A 29 -6.82 7.15 -7.03
N LYS A 30 -7.50 7.74 -8.03
CA LYS A 30 -6.89 8.74 -8.92
C LYS A 30 -6.46 9.99 -8.15
N GLU A 31 -7.26 10.35 -7.16
CA GLU A 31 -7.02 11.44 -6.23
C GLU A 31 -7.27 10.91 -4.82
N ALA A 32 -6.50 11.38 -3.85
CA ALA A 32 -6.68 11.05 -2.44
C ALA A 32 -6.83 12.35 -1.65
N PRO A 33 -7.76 12.40 -0.67
CA PRO A 33 -7.98 13.55 0.21
C PRO A 33 -6.87 13.64 1.27
N LEU A 34 -5.63 13.80 0.80
CA LEU A 34 -4.43 13.93 1.60
C LEU A 34 -3.41 14.79 0.84
N GLN A 35 -2.59 15.51 1.59
CA GLN A 35 -1.42 16.20 1.06
C GLN A 35 -0.18 15.36 1.36
N LEU A 36 0.75 15.29 0.42
CA LEU A 36 2.05 14.66 0.60
C LEU A 36 3.12 15.51 -0.08
N THR A 37 4.07 16.04 0.69
CA THR A 37 5.19 16.81 0.10
C THR A 37 6.28 15.91 -0.46
N ARG A 38 6.72 14.93 0.34
CA ARG A 38 7.84 14.06 -0.05
C ARG A 38 7.81 12.73 0.67
N ALA A 39 8.17 11.67 -0.05
CA ALA A 39 8.46 10.36 0.49
C ALA A 39 9.94 10.03 0.33
N TYR A 40 10.54 9.43 1.35
CA TYR A 40 11.93 8.98 1.30
C TYR A 40 12.13 7.76 2.18
N PHE A 41 13.20 7.01 1.92
CA PHE A 41 13.53 5.83 2.69
C PHE A 41 15.04 5.66 2.83
N ASN A 42 15.46 4.93 3.86
CA ASN A 42 16.80 4.36 3.94
C ASN A 42 16.68 2.85 4.14
N ASN A 43 17.57 2.09 3.51
CA ASN A 43 17.75 0.69 3.90
C ASN A 43 18.41 0.63 5.27
N TRP A 44 18.19 -0.46 6.01
CA TRP A 44 18.95 -0.76 7.20
C TRP A 44 19.39 -2.22 7.24
N THR A 45 20.54 -2.45 7.86
CA THR A 45 21.14 -3.76 8.08
C THR A 45 21.58 -3.90 9.54
N THR A 46 21.92 -5.12 9.97
CA THR A 46 22.31 -5.41 11.35
C THR A 46 23.48 -6.38 11.42
N GLY A 47 24.27 -6.31 12.50
CA GLY A 47 25.37 -7.23 12.80
C GLY A 47 24.93 -8.57 13.40
N VAL A 48 23.64 -8.75 13.69
CA VAL A 48 23.10 -9.98 14.28
C VAL A 48 23.15 -11.14 13.27
N LYS A 49 23.81 -12.26 13.63
CA LYS A 49 24.12 -13.41 12.75
C LYS A 49 22.91 -14.04 12.04
N ILE A 50 21.75 -14.09 12.68
CA ILE A 50 20.46 -14.44 12.07
C ILE A 50 19.63 -13.15 12.03
N GLY A 51 20.03 -12.27 11.13
CA GLY A 51 19.56 -10.89 11.09
C GLY A 51 18.29 -10.73 10.27
N SER A 52 17.61 -9.62 10.50
CA SER A 52 16.66 -9.07 9.52
C SER A 52 17.32 -7.89 8.82
N VAL A 53 16.88 -7.60 7.61
CA VAL A 53 17.19 -6.35 6.92
C VAL A 53 15.89 -5.64 6.63
N GLY A 54 15.94 -4.37 6.26
CA GLY A 54 14.70 -3.69 5.98
C GLY A 54 14.86 -2.28 5.47
N VAL A 55 13.74 -1.57 5.55
CA VAL A 55 13.59 -0.20 5.11
C VAL A 55 12.91 0.61 6.21
N ASN A 56 13.46 1.77 6.55
CA ASN A 56 12.69 2.81 7.21
C ASN A 56 12.15 3.73 6.11
N ILE A 57 10.83 3.89 6.05
CA ILE A 57 10.16 4.75 5.07
C ILE A 57 9.44 5.89 5.79
N TYR A 58 9.50 7.07 5.18
CA TYR A 58 9.03 8.32 5.75
C TYR A 58 8.21 9.11 4.73
N PHE A 59 7.16 9.75 5.22
CA PHE A 59 6.26 10.61 4.46
C PHE A 59 6.17 11.95 5.17
N ALA A 60 6.92 12.95 4.69
CA ALA A 60 6.95 14.27 5.31
C ALA A 60 5.81 15.14 4.79
N ASN A 61 5.16 15.86 5.70
CA ASN A 61 3.93 16.59 5.48
C ASN A 61 2.87 15.71 4.79
N LEU A 62 2.74 14.46 5.24
CA LEU A 62 1.58 13.64 4.92
C LEU A 62 0.44 14.09 5.83
N ILE A 63 -0.49 14.87 5.29
CA ILE A 63 -1.57 15.50 6.04
C ILE A 63 -2.90 15.00 5.46
N PRO A 64 -3.58 14.07 6.14
CA PRO A 64 -4.93 13.66 5.74
C PRO A 64 -5.93 14.81 5.90
N GLU A 65 -6.96 14.86 5.05
CA GLU A 65 -8.14 15.70 5.28
C GLU A 65 -8.97 15.20 6.49
N HIS A 66 -10.00 15.95 6.88
CA HIS A 66 -10.92 15.54 7.93
C HIS A 66 -11.55 14.16 7.61
N ASN A 67 -11.67 13.32 8.64
CA ASN A 67 -12.23 11.96 8.57
C ASN A 67 -11.39 10.92 7.79
N ILE A 68 -10.16 11.26 7.41
CA ILE A 68 -9.22 10.33 6.79
C ILE A 68 -8.24 9.81 7.84
N THR A 69 -8.15 8.49 7.96
CA THR A 69 -7.17 7.83 8.84
C THR A 69 -6.10 7.14 8.02
N ILE A 70 -4.85 7.57 8.13
CA ILE A 70 -3.70 6.88 7.53
C ILE A 70 -3.47 5.55 8.26
N ASP A 71 -3.31 4.45 7.51
CA ASP A 71 -3.23 3.09 8.07
C ASP A 71 -1.88 2.42 7.83
N SER A 72 -1.57 2.03 6.59
CA SER A 72 -0.41 1.22 6.28
C SER A 72 0.33 1.73 5.04
N VAL A 73 1.57 1.27 4.88
CA VAL A 73 2.36 1.43 3.66
C VAL A 73 2.73 0.07 3.10
N TYR A 74 2.72 -0.01 1.77
CA TYR A 74 3.16 -1.16 0.98
C TYR A 74 4.34 -0.72 0.12
N PHE A 75 5.50 -1.32 0.34
CA PHE A 75 6.73 -0.95 -0.36
C PHE A 75 7.64 -2.16 -0.51
N ARG A 76 8.16 -2.41 -1.72
CA ARG A 76 9.11 -3.51 -2.01
C ARG A 76 8.68 -4.87 -1.44
N ARG A 77 7.42 -5.25 -1.70
CA ARG A 77 6.78 -6.50 -1.22
C ARG A 77 6.66 -6.63 0.30
N MET A 78 6.84 -5.54 1.05
CA MET A 78 6.61 -5.46 2.49
C MET A 78 5.39 -4.58 2.79
N LYS A 79 4.72 -4.86 3.89
CA LYS A 79 3.63 -4.04 4.45
C LYS A 79 3.98 -3.68 5.89
N GLY A 80 3.68 -2.45 6.30
CA GLY A 80 3.80 -2.03 7.70
C GLY A 80 2.79 -0.94 8.04
N LYS A 81 2.42 -0.86 9.32
CA LYS A 81 1.58 0.23 9.84
C LYS A 81 2.35 1.55 9.75
N LEU A 82 1.66 2.62 9.38
CA LEU A 82 2.19 3.98 9.43
C LEU A 82 1.89 4.58 10.80
N TYR A 83 2.92 5.13 11.42
CA TYR A 83 2.83 5.82 12.71
C TYR A 83 3.03 7.30 12.50
N GLU A 84 2.12 8.09 13.05
CA GLU A 84 2.19 9.54 13.03
C GLU A 84 3.28 10.03 14.00
N GLY A 85 4.06 11.00 13.54
CA GLY A 85 4.97 11.80 14.33
C GLY A 85 4.79 13.28 14.01
N LYS A 86 5.68 14.13 14.51
CA LYS A 86 5.60 15.59 14.29
C LYS A 86 5.78 15.94 12.81
N GLY A 87 4.68 16.15 12.08
CA GLY A 87 4.67 16.54 10.66
C GLY A 87 5.13 15.44 9.70
N LEU A 88 5.14 14.18 10.14
CA LEU A 88 5.58 13.05 9.33
C LEU A 88 4.85 11.77 9.71
N TYR A 89 4.68 10.86 8.75
CA TYR A 89 4.39 9.46 9.03
C TYR A 89 5.62 8.60 8.75
N LYS A 90 5.83 7.56 9.55
CA LYS A 90 6.93 6.62 9.37
C LYS A 90 6.48 5.18 9.52
N SER A 91 7.20 4.27 8.88
CA SER A 91 7.08 2.83 9.12
C SER A 91 8.44 2.17 9.00
N ARG A 92 8.67 1.13 9.81
CA ARG A 92 9.78 0.21 9.61
C ARG A 92 9.27 -1.08 8.98
N LEU A 93 9.76 -1.36 7.78
CA LEU A 93 9.47 -2.55 7.01
C LEU A 93 10.62 -3.52 7.16
N THR A 94 10.34 -4.72 7.65
CA THR A 94 11.36 -5.71 8.00
C THR A 94 11.21 -6.96 7.14
N LYS A 95 12.30 -7.36 6.50
CA LYS A 95 12.47 -8.66 5.86
C LYS A 95 13.33 -9.54 6.75
N ARG A 96 12.76 -10.65 7.22
CA ARG A 96 13.54 -11.67 7.93
C ARG A 96 14.39 -12.44 6.93
N LEU A 97 15.67 -12.65 7.24
CA LEU A 97 16.52 -13.57 6.49
C LEU A 97 16.37 -14.95 7.13
N THR A 98 16.09 -15.98 6.31
CA THR A 98 16.04 -17.38 6.75
C THR A 98 17.25 -18.13 6.17
N ASN A 99 17.62 -19.27 6.78
CA ASN A 99 18.76 -20.08 6.35
C ASN A 99 18.47 -20.96 5.11
N ALA A 100 17.30 -20.84 4.49
CA ALA A 100 16.99 -21.53 3.25
C ALA A 100 17.57 -20.72 2.09
N GLU A 101 18.20 -21.39 1.12
CA GLU A 101 18.87 -20.79 -0.05
C GLU A 101 17.96 -19.92 -0.95
N ASP A 102 16.68 -19.81 -0.61
CA ASP A 102 15.77 -18.88 -1.22
C ASP A 102 15.54 -17.70 -0.26
N ASN A 103 16.10 -16.54 -0.60
CA ASN A 103 15.85 -15.24 0.04
C ASN A 103 14.39 -14.75 -0.20
N ALA A 104 13.44 -15.67 -0.21
CA ALA A 104 12.02 -15.46 -0.47
C ALA A 104 11.39 -14.71 0.72
N LEU A 105 11.33 -13.40 0.52
CA LEU A 105 10.46 -12.41 1.17
C LEU A 105 9.18 -13.03 1.74
N THR A 106 8.97 -12.89 3.04
CA THR A 106 7.63 -12.93 3.64
C THR A 106 7.66 -12.07 4.93
N THR A 107 6.76 -11.14 5.30
CA THR A 107 5.34 -10.92 4.94
C THR A 107 4.75 -12.15 4.29
N THR A 108 4.50 -13.18 5.10
CA THR A 108 3.79 -14.39 4.68
C THR A 108 2.40 -13.93 4.30
N GLY A 109 2.19 -13.61 3.03
CA GLY A 109 1.00 -12.90 2.63
C GLY A 109 1.00 -12.49 1.16
N PHE A 110 -0.19 -12.50 0.62
CA PHE A 110 -0.53 -11.91 -0.66
C PHE A 110 -0.14 -10.42 -0.69
N PHE A 111 0.61 -10.01 -1.72
CA PHE A 111 0.94 -8.60 -1.98
C PHE A 111 0.16 -8.13 -3.21
N PRO A 112 -0.83 -7.22 -3.06
CA PRO A 112 -1.81 -6.94 -4.10
C PRO A 112 -1.35 -5.97 -5.20
N PHE A 113 -0.16 -5.39 -5.07
CA PHE A 113 0.27 -4.31 -5.95
C PHE A 113 1.46 -4.73 -6.81
N ASP A 114 1.45 -4.30 -8.07
CA ASP A 114 2.65 -4.22 -8.88
C ASP A 114 3.24 -2.83 -8.71
N LEU A 115 4.38 -2.74 -8.01
CA LEU A 115 5.03 -1.48 -7.64
C LEU A 115 6.51 -1.56 -7.99
N GLY A 116 7.01 -0.53 -8.65
CA GLY A 116 8.43 -0.36 -8.92
C GLY A 116 9.27 -0.16 -7.65
N ASN A 117 10.60 -0.24 -7.79
CA ASN A 117 11.55 -0.11 -6.67
C ASN A 117 11.54 1.24 -5.94
N ARG A 118 10.91 2.25 -6.54
CA ARG A 118 10.75 3.62 -6.06
C ARG A 118 9.29 3.99 -5.83
N GLU A 119 8.36 3.06 -6.01
CA GLU A 119 6.93 3.30 -5.86
C GLU A 119 6.42 2.63 -4.58
N CYS A 120 5.47 3.27 -3.89
CA CYS A 120 4.77 2.65 -2.77
C CYS A 120 3.26 2.90 -2.84
N ALA A 121 2.50 2.15 -2.05
CA ALA A 121 1.10 2.45 -1.80
C ALA A 121 0.87 2.80 -0.33
N ILE A 122 0.10 3.86 -0.08
CA ILE A 122 -0.41 4.20 1.25
C ILE A 122 -1.86 3.74 1.32
N SER A 123 -2.21 2.92 2.31
CA SER A 123 -3.61 2.68 2.65
C SER A 123 -4.10 3.73 3.63
N TYR A 124 -5.35 4.13 3.45
CA TYR A 124 -6.08 5.01 4.35
C TYR A 124 -7.52 4.54 4.47
N ILE A 125 -8.19 4.98 5.53
CA ILE A 125 -9.59 4.67 5.81
C ILE A 125 -10.40 5.94 5.65
N GLU A 126 -11.44 5.87 4.83
CA GLU A 126 -12.43 6.92 4.60
C GLU A 126 -13.82 6.29 4.75
N ASP A 127 -14.63 6.81 5.67
CA ASP A 127 -15.97 6.29 5.98
C ASP A 127 -16.00 4.77 6.27
N GLY A 128 -14.95 4.27 6.93
CA GLY A 128 -14.79 2.84 7.26
C GLY A 128 -14.33 1.96 6.09
N VAL A 129 -14.06 2.52 4.91
CA VAL A 129 -13.58 1.80 3.73
C VAL A 129 -12.08 2.03 3.54
N THR A 130 -11.31 0.94 3.41
CA THR A 130 -9.90 1.02 3.04
C THR A 130 -9.75 1.41 1.58
N LYS A 131 -8.98 2.48 1.33
CA LYS A 131 -8.60 2.98 0.01
C LYS A 131 -7.08 3.05 -0.10
N TYR A 132 -6.57 3.16 -1.33
CA TYR A 132 -5.15 3.12 -1.61
C TYR A 132 -4.72 4.28 -2.49
N TYR A 133 -3.68 4.99 -2.06
CA TYR A 133 -3.03 6.05 -2.81
C TYR A 133 -1.64 5.60 -3.25
N LYS A 134 -1.34 5.71 -4.55
CA LYS A 134 -0.02 5.38 -5.08
C LYS A 134 0.90 6.58 -4.95
N VAL A 135 2.13 6.33 -4.53
CA VAL A 135 3.23 7.31 -4.54
C VAL A 135 4.24 6.82 -5.56
N ASP A 136 4.39 7.54 -6.66
CA ASP A 136 5.22 7.11 -7.80
C ASP A 136 6.73 7.28 -7.56
N TYR A 137 7.12 8.06 -6.54
CA TYR A 137 8.54 8.25 -6.23
C TYR A 137 8.83 8.40 -4.74
N VAL A 138 9.67 7.51 -4.24
CA VAL A 138 10.23 7.51 -2.89
C VAL A 138 11.75 7.63 -3.00
N ALA A 139 12.30 8.76 -2.54
CA ALA A 139 13.73 9.05 -2.65
C ALA A 139 14.57 8.15 -1.74
N GLU A 140 15.69 7.60 -2.25
CA GLU A 140 16.66 6.93 -1.38
C GLU A 140 17.46 7.93 -0.56
N LYS A 141 17.77 7.53 0.66
CA LYS A 141 18.77 8.14 1.54
C LYS A 141 19.81 7.09 1.92
N GLU A 142 20.92 7.57 2.46
CA GLU A 142 22.01 6.73 2.94
C GLU A 142 21.50 5.67 3.91
N GLY A 143 22.01 4.45 3.75
CA GLY A 143 21.64 3.32 4.59
C GLY A 143 22.14 3.47 6.02
N VAL A 144 21.48 2.80 6.95
CA VAL A 144 21.85 2.81 8.37
C VAL A 144 22.26 1.41 8.81
N TYR A 145 23.40 1.30 9.48
CA TYR A 145 23.84 0.07 10.11
C TYR A 145 23.52 0.08 11.60
N TYR A 146 22.82 -0.94 12.07
CA TYR A 146 22.50 -1.12 13.48
C TYR A 146 23.28 -2.31 14.07
N PRO A 147 24.40 -2.08 14.79
CA PRO A 147 25.23 -3.15 15.33
C PRO A 147 24.42 -4.13 16.20
N ASP A 148 23.56 -3.59 17.07
CA ASP A 148 22.76 -4.34 18.03
C ASP A 148 21.31 -4.60 17.56
N GLY A 149 21.00 -4.30 16.30
CA GLY A 149 19.65 -4.35 15.74
C GLY A 149 18.92 -3.01 15.78
N PRO A 150 17.84 -2.86 14.97
CA PRO A 150 17.16 -1.58 14.82
C PRO A 150 16.37 -1.22 16.10
N PRO A 151 16.29 0.08 16.49
CA PRO A 151 15.70 0.50 17.76
C PRO A 151 14.18 0.30 17.80
N ASN A 152 13.57 -0.12 18.89
CA ASN A 152 12.09 -0.24 18.94
C ASN A 152 11.41 1.09 18.57
N ASP A 153 10.39 1.03 17.71
CA ASP A 153 9.59 2.20 17.30
C ASP A 153 8.48 2.53 18.30
#